data_AF-A0A1J4VRT6-F1
#
_entry.id   AF-A0A1J4VRT6-F1
#
_cell.length_a   1.000
_cell.length_b   1.000
_cell.length_c   1.000
_cell.angle_alpha   90.00
_cell.angle_beta   90.00
_cell.angle_gamma   90.00
#
_symmetry.space_group_name_H-M   'P 1'
#
loop_
_entity.id
_entity.type
_entity.pdbx_description
1 polymer ?
#
loop_
_entity_poly.entity_id
_entity_poly.type
_entity_poly.pdbx_seq_one_letter_code
_entity_poly.pdbx_strand_id
1 'polypeptide(L)'
;MRELFTGEYGLLTLGLRYAVALILPIVTFFFIVFAVIEDTGYLPRLAMLLDRMFKKIGLSGRAVIPLVLGFGCATMATVVTRTLPTKRERLLATFLLSLAIPCSAQLGVILAVLSIHPKAMLAWVMIIGVVFLAAGFLASKVLPGERPSFYMELPPLRWPDPLNIFMKTYTRVKWYFLEILPLFLLTSVLIWIGQITGIFGVLVRLLEKPVEWIGLPKETAEIFLFGFFRRDYGAAGLYDLNHQGILNGRELAVSCIALTLFLPCVAQFLITIKERGIRWGLGISFFILFFSFAVAFVANLLLRGLGAA
;
A
#
# COMPACT_ATOMS: atom_id res chain seq x y z
N MET A 1 -7.51 -16.66 28.02
CA MET A 1 -6.82 -17.60 27.10
C MET A 1 -7.72 -18.15 25.99
N ARG A 2 -8.98 -18.55 26.24
CA ARG A 2 -9.89 -19.00 25.15
C ARG A 2 -10.23 -17.89 24.13
N GLU A 3 -10.38 -16.64 24.57
CA GLU A 3 -10.61 -15.49 23.66
C GLU A 3 -9.43 -15.19 22.70
N LEU A 4 -8.19 -15.54 23.07
CA LEU A 4 -7.01 -15.41 22.20
C LEU A 4 -7.10 -16.36 20.99
N PHE A 5 -7.77 -17.51 21.17
CA PHE A 5 -7.91 -18.55 20.16
C PHE A 5 -9.24 -18.49 19.40
N THR A 6 -10.34 -18.01 20.01
CA THR A 6 -11.69 -18.06 19.42
C THR A 6 -12.46 -16.73 19.39
N GLY A 7 -11.88 -15.62 19.85
CA GLY A 7 -12.54 -14.30 19.76
C GLY A 7 -12.66 -13.80 18.32
N GLU A 8 -13.46 -12.74 18.10
CA GLU A 8 -13.62 -12.06 16.80
C GLU A 8 -12.29 -11.53 16.22
N TYR A 9 -11.25 -11.41 17.05
CA TYR A 9 -9.88 -11.03 16.65
C TYR A 9 -8.83 -12.13 16.97
N GLY A 10 -9.27 -13.38 17.16
CA GLY A 10 -8.41 -14.50 17.57
C GLY A 10 -7.29 -14.85 16.57
N LEU A 11 -6.15 -15.27 17.10
CA LEU A 11 -4.92 -15.61 16.35
C LEU A 11 -5.14 -16.72 15.30
N LEU A 12 -5.99 -17.69 15.59
CA LEU A 12 -6.27 -18.85 14.73
C LEU A 12 -7.49 -18.64 13.81
N THR A 13 -8.50 -17.92 14.27
CA THR A 13 -9.76 -17.70 13.51
C THR A 13 -9.65 -16.58 12.49
N LEU A 14 -9.02 -15.45 12.83
CA LEU A 14 -8.83 -14.33 11.89
C LEU A 14 -7.48 -14.42 11.18
N GLY A 15 -6.40 -14.59 11.94
CA GLY A 15 -5.03 -14.56 11.43
C GLY A 15 -4.78 -15.64 10.36
N LEU A 16 -4.98 -16.90 10.74
CA LEU A 16 -4.71 -18.04 9.86
C LEU A 16 -5.76 -18.21 8.77
N ARG A 17 -7.06 -18.06 9.09
CA ARG A 17 -8.14 -18.19 8.09
C ARG A 17 -8.06 -17.11 7.01
N TYR A 18 -7.87 -15.84 7.35
CA TYR A 18 -7.78 -14.79 6.33
C TYR A 18 -6.44 -14.85 5.57
N ALA A 19 -5.33 -15.16 6.24
CA ALA A 19 -4.04 -15.28 5.56
C ALA A 19 -4.02 -16.46 4.56
N VAL A 20 -4.60 -17.60 4.92
CA VAL A 20 -4.58 -18.80 4.08
C VAL A 20 -5.75 -18.83 3.09
N ALA A 21 -6.96 -18.46 3.50
CA ALA A 21 -8.13 -18.57 2.62
C ALA A 21 -8.33 -17.37 1.68
N LEU A 22 -7.95 -16.15 2.08
CA LEU A 22 -8.15 -14.95 1.26
C LEU A 22 -6.87 -14.46 0.61
N ILE A 23 -5.78 -14.34 1.37
CA ILE A 23 -4.54 -13.76 0.85
C ILE A 23 -3.79 -14.74 -0.06
N LEU A 24 -3.68 -16.01 0.32
CA LEU A 24 -2.93 -16.99 -0.47
C LEU A 24 -3.45 -17.09 -1.91
N PRO A 25 -4.78 -17.22 -2.18
CA PRO A 25 -5.27 -17.26 -3.56
C PRO A 25 -5.01 -15.95 -4.31
N ILE A 26 -5.34 -14.81 -3.71
CA ILE A 26 -5.17 -13.48 -4.35
C ILE A 26 -3.72 -13.25 -4.75
N VAL A 27 -2.78 -13.51 -3.82
CA VAL A 27 -1.35 -13.32 -4.04
C VAL A 27 -0.80 -14.33 -5.04
N THR A 28 -1.29 -15.58 -5.01
CA THR A 28 -0.90 -16.60 -5.99
C THR A 28 -1.33 -16.20 -7.41
N PHE A 29 -2.59 -15.79 -7.59
CA PHE A 29 -3.07 -15.30 -8.89
C PHE A 29 -2.29 -14.08 -9.38
N PHE A 30 -2.02 -13.11 -8.48
CA PHE A 30 -1.20 -11.95 -8.81
C PHE A 30 0.21 -12.37 -9.28
N PHE A 31 0.86 -13.29 -8.59
CA PHE A 31 2.20 -13.77 -8.99
C PHE A 31 2.19 -14.60 -10.26
N ILE A 32 1.10 -15.33 -10.57
CA ILE A 32 0.95 -16.02 -11.86
C ILE A 32 0.92 -15.00 -12.98
N VAL A 33 0.02 -13.99 -12.89
CA VAL A 33 -0.09 -12.94 -13.91
C VAL A 33 1.21 -12.15 -14.04
N PHE A 34 1.84 -11.82 -12.92
CA PHE A 34 3.13 -11.13 -12.92
C PHE A 34 4.23 -11.97 -13.59
N ALA A 35 4.30 -13.28 -13.30
CA ALA A 35 5.29 -14.17 -13.91
C ALA A 35 5.09 -14.30 -15.42
N VAL A 36 3.84 -14.32 -15.91
CA VAL A 36 3.53 -14.29 -17.35
C VAL A 36 4.06 -13.00 -18.00
N ILE A 37 3.83 -11.84 -17.39
CA ILE A 37 4.29 -10.53 -17.90
C ILE A 37 5.82 -10.41 -17.85
N GLU A 38 6.45 -11.01 -16.85
CA GLU A 38 7.91 -11.07 -16.69
C GLU A 38 8.55 -11.99 -17.74
N ASP A 39 8.01 -13.18 -17.97
CA ASP A 39 8.55 -14.18 -18.90
C ASP A 39 8.35 -13.81 -20.38
N THR A 40 7.28 -13.08 -20.69
CA THR A 40 7.07 -12.55 -22.05
C THR A 40 8.08 -11.46 -22.43
N GLY A 41 8.86 -10.93 -21.47
CA GLY A 41 9.76 -9.81 -21.71
C GLY A 41 9.04 -8.47 -21.84
N TYR A 42 7.77 -8.39 -21.40
CA TYR A 42 6.99 -7.15 -21.46
C TYR A 42 7.48 -6.11 -20.45
N LEU A 43 7.92 -6.52 -19.26
CA LEU A 43 8.44 -5.60 -18.23
C LEU A 43 9.63 -4.74 -18.71
N PRO A 44 10.67 -5.29 -19.37
CA PRO A 44 11.74 -4.49 -19.99
C PRO A 44 11.25 -3.47 -21.03
N ARG A 45 10.25 -3.82 -21.85
CA ARG A 45 9.68 -2.90 -22.84
C ARG A 45 8.90 -1.77 -22.17
N LEU A 46 8.12 -2.10 -21.14
CA LEU A 46 7.40 -1.13 -20.32
C LEU A 46 8.38 -0.19 -19.61
N ALA A 47 9.50 -0.71 -19.12
CA ALA A 47 10.58 0.09 -18.53
C ALA A 47 11.16 1.10 -19.54
N MET A 48 11.38 0.71 -20.79
CA MET A 48 11.85 1.64 -21.84
C MET A 48 10.82 2.72 -22.17
N LEU A 49 9.54 2.35 -22.29
CA LEU A 49 8.46 3.30 -22.60
C LEU A 49 8.31 4.36 -21.51
N LEU A 50 8.37 3.94 -20.25
CA LEU A 50 8.18 4.80 -19.09
C LEU A 50 9.46 5.50 -18.63
N ASP A 51 10.64 5.16 -19.16
CA ASP A 51 11.93 5.73 -18.76
C ASP A 51 11.93 7.27 -18.83
N ARG A 52 11.35 7.86 -19.89
CA ARG A 52 11.26 9.32 -20.03
C ARG A 52 10.39 9.97 -18.95
N MET A 53 9.29 9.31 -18.56
CA MET A 53 8.40 9.81 -17.50
C MET A 53 9.07 9.67 -16.13
N PHE A 54 9.70 8.52 -15.88
CA PHE A 54 10.37 8.23 -14.62
C PHE A 54 11.60 9.10 -14.38
N LYS A 55 12.34 9.46 -15.44
CA LYS A 55 13.45 10.41 -15.37
C LYS A 55 13.02 11.79 -14.87
N LYS A 56 11.80 12.24 -15.15
CA LYS A 56 11.25 13.50 -14.59
C LYS A 56 11.07 13.43 -13.06
N ILE A 57 10.90 12.21 -12.55
CA ILE A 57 10.71 11.87 -11.13
C ILE A 57 12.05 11.40 -10.51
N GLY A 58 13.16 11.46 -11.26
CA GLY A 58 14.48 11.04 -10.78
C GLY A 58 14.68 9.53 -10.65
N LEU A 59 13.83 8.72 -11.28
CA LEU A 59 13.95 7.25 -11.34
C LEU A 59 14.39 6.78 -12.73
N SER A 60 15.06 5.64 -12.81
CA SER A 60 15.23 4.91 -14.07
C SER A 60 14.00 4.08 -14.44
N GLY A 61 13.87 3.74 -15.72
CA GLY A 61 12.86 2.78 -16.19
C GLY A 61 12.86 1.44 -15.44
N ARG A 62 13.97 1.03 -14.81
CA ARG A 62 14.03 -0.19 -13.98
C ARG A 62 13.10 -0.14 -12.76
N ALA A 63 12.76 1.05 -12.27
CA ALA A 63 11.85 1.24 -11.15
C ALA A 63 10.40 0.86 -11.44
N VAL A 64 10.03 0.67 -12.71
CA VAL A 64 8.70 0.16 -13.08
C VAL A 64 8.46 -1.23 -12.48
N ILE A 65 9.48 -2.10 -12.44
CA ILE A 65 9.36 -3.47 -11.91
C ILE A 65 8.90 -3.47 -10.44
N PRO A 66 9.59 -2.81 -9.49
CA PRO A 66 9.13 -2.77 -8.11
C PRO A 66 7.83 -1.99 -7.93
N LEU A 67 7.56 -0.92 -8.69
CA LEU A 67 6.29 -0.19 -8.54
C LEU A 67 5.07 -1.01 -8.97
N VAL A 68 5.16 -1.73 -10.10
CA VAL A 68 4.10 -2.65 -10.54
C VAL A 68 3.90 -3.77 -9.53
N LEU A 69 4.99 -4.30 -8.97
CA LEU A 69 4.91 -5.31 -7.91
C LEU A 69 4.26 -4.77 -6.62
N GLY A 70 4.36 -3.46 -6.37
CA GLY A 70 3.77 -2.78 -5.22
C GLY A 70 2.24 -2.85 -5.19
N PHE A 71 1.60 -2.85 -6.35
CA PHE A 71 0.15 -3.02 -6.46
C PHE A 71 -0.32 -4.40 -5.98
N GLY A 72 0.56 -5.40 -5.95
CA GLY A 72 0.29 -6.65 -5.26
C GLY A 72 0.56 -6.50 -3.76
N CYS A 73 1.84 -6.43 -3.40
CA CYS A 73 2.25 -6.30 -2.01
C CYS A 73 3.45 -5.36 -1.88
N ALA A 74 3.24 -4.22 -1.22
CA ALA A 74 4.24 -3.18 -1.05
C ALA A 74 5.46 -3.64 -0.23
N THR A 75 5.31 -4.64 0.65
CA THR A 75 6.42 -5.29 1.37
C THR A 75 7.40 -5.95 0.41
N MET A 76 6.89 -6.82 -0.47
CA MET A 76 7.67 -7.53 -1.49
C MET A 76 8.33 -6.55 -2.45
N ALA A 77 7.57 -5.55 -2.90
CA ALA A 77 8.08 -4.49 -3.75
C ALA A 77 9.26 -3.75 -3.11
N THR A 78 9.16 -3.46 -1.81
CA THR A 78 10.24 -2.81 -1.06
C THR A 78 11.51 -3.66 -1.06
N VAL A 79 11.42 -4.99 -0.95
CA VAL A 79 12.60 -5.87 -1.05
C VAL A 79 13.17 -5.87 -2.48
N VAL A 80 12.31 -5.91 -3.50
CA VAL A 80 12.74 -5.93 -4.92
C VAL A 80 13.40 -4.62 -5.35
N THR A 81 13.18 -3.51 -4.64
CA THR A 81 13.91 -2.26 -4.91
C THR A 81 15.43 -2.40 -4.83
N ARG A 82 15.99 -3.43 -4.17
CA ARG A 82 17.44 -3.71 -4.16
C ARG A 82 18.05 -3.91 -5.55
N THR A 83 17.22 -4.26 -6.54
CA THR A 83 17.61 -4.38 -7.96
C THR A 83 17.93 -3.04 -8.63
N LEU A 84 17.53 -1.92 -8.01
CA LEU A 84 17.84 -0.59 -8.51
C LEU A 84 19.33 -0.26 -8.31
N PRO A 85 19.98 0.41 -9.28
CA PRO A 85 21.43 0.59 -9.26
C PRO A 85 21.87 1.59 -8.18
N THR A 86 21.14 2.69 -7.98
CA THR A 86 21.56 3.74 -7.04
C THR A 86 20.80 3.69 -5.72
N LYS A 87 21.48 4.10 -4.63
CA LYS A 87 20.85 4.25 -3.29
C LYS A 87 19.73 5.30 -3.31
N ARG A 88 19.86 6.33 -4.14
CA ARG A 88 18.85 7.38 -4.32
C ARG A 88 17.55 6.82 -4.89
N GLU A 89 17.63 6.08 -6.00
CA GLU A 89 16.45 5.47 -6.62
C GLU A 89 15.79 4.45 -5.69
N ARG A 90 16.61 3.66 -5.00
CA ARG A 90 16.17 2.74 -3.96
C ARG A 90 15.29 3.45 -2.93
N LEU A 91 15.76 4.57 -2.39
CA LEU A 91 15.02 5.30 -1.37
C LEU A 91 13.75 5.94 -1.93
N LEU A 92 13.83 6.56 -3.10
CA LEU A 92 12.71 7.21 -3.76
C LEU A 92 11.61 6.21 -4.14
N ALA A 93 11.99 5.04 -4.67
CA ALA A 93 11.05 3.96 -4.98
C ALA A 93 10.36 3.44 -3.71
N THR A 94 11.10 3.21 -2.62
CA THR A 94 10.50 2.80 -1.33
C THR A 94 9.55 3.85 -0.77
N PHE A 95 9.88 5.13 -0.91
CA PHE A 95 9.02 6.23 -0.51
C PHE A 95 7.71 6.26 -1.31
N LEU A 96 7.77 6.18 -2.63
CA LEU A 96 6.59 6.14 -3.51
C LEU A 96 5.73 4.89 -3.27
N LEU A 97 6.36 3.72 -3.06
CA LEU A 97 5.68 2.47 -2.70
C LEU A 97 4.92 2.59 -1.37
N SER A 98 5.43 3.38 -0.44
CA SER A 98 4.82 3.56 0.88
C SER A 98 3.69 4.58 0.87
N LEU A 99 3.82 5.62 0.03
CA LEU A 99 2.90 6.73 0.00
C LEU A 99 1.71 6.52 -0.94
N ALA A 100 1.95 6.13 -2.19
CA ALA A 100 0.96 6.35 -3.25
C ALA A 100 0.45 5.07 -3.93
N ILE A 101 1.05 3.92 -3.62
CA ILE A 101 0.66 2.64 -4.24
C ILE A 101 -0.25 1.87 -3.28
N PRO A 102 -1.56 1.74 -3.60
CA PRO A 102 -2.46 0.86 -2.87
C PRO A 102 -2.11 -0.61 -3.16
N CYS A 103 -2.21 -1.47 -2.14
CA CYS A 103 -2.04 -2.92 -2.30
C CYS A 103 -3.29 -3.55 -2.94
N SER A 104 -3.18 -4.79 -3.40
CA SER A 104 -4.23 -5.46 -4.18
C SER A 104 -5.54 -5.60 -3.41
N ALA A 105 -5.45 -5.87 -2.10
CA ALA A 105 -6.62 -5.97 -1.23
C ALA A 105 -7.34 -4.64 -1.05
N GLN A 106 -6.57 -3.56 -0.90
CA GLN A 106 -7.13 -2.22 -0.77
C GLN A 106 -7.75 -1.73 -2.08
N LEU A 107 -7.09 -1.99 -3.21
CA LEU A 107 -7.63 -1.69 -4.53
C LEU A 107 -8.99 -2.35 -4.76
N GLY A 108 -9.14 -3.63 -4.45
CA GLY A 108 -10.38 -4.36 -4.65
C GLY A 108 -11.56 -3.74 -3.90
N VAL A 109 -11.37 -3.43 -2.61
CA VAL A 109 -12.44 -2.85 -1.78
C VAL A 109 -12.72 -1.40 -2.15
N ILE A 110 -11.68 -0.58 -2.38
CA ILE A 110 -11.85 0.82 -2.78
C ILE A 110 -12.65 0.91 -4.09
N LEU A 111 -12.36 0.04 -5.06
CA LEU A 111 -13.12 0.00 -6.30
C LEU A 111 -14.57 -0.45 -6.08
N ALA A 112 -14.80 -1.46 -5.23
CA ALA A 112 -16.14 -1.92 -4.90
C ALA A 112 -16.98 -0.82 -4.26
N VAL A 113 -16.42 -0.11 -3.28
CA VAL A 113 -17.11 0.93 -2.51
C VAL A 113 -17.31 2.23 -3.34
N LEU A 114 -16.32 2.62 -4.14
CA LEU A 114 -16.42 3.81 -5.00
C LEU A 114 -17.25 3.60 -6.27
N SER A 115 -17.49 2.35 -6.69
CA SER A 115 -18.28 2.05 -7.90
C SER A 115 -19.69 2.64 -7.86
N ILE A 116 -20.25 2.79 -6.64
CA ILE A 116 -21.58 3.35 -6.38
C ILE A 116 -21.59 4.88 -6.60
N HIS A 117 -20.44 5.54 -6.41
CA HIS A 117 -20.30 7.00 -6.49
C HIS A 117 -19.23 7.41 -7.53
N PRO A 118 -19.59 7.57 -8.82
CA PRO A 118 -18.62 7.82 -9.89
C PRO A 118 -17.83 9.12 -9.71
N LYS A 119 -18.44 10.15 -9.10
CA LYS A 119 -17.75 11.41 -8.76
C LYS A 119 -16.64 11.19 -7.72
N ALA A 120 -16.91 10.37 -6.70
CA ALA A 120 -15.94 10.01 -5.66
C ALA A 120 -14.79 9.18 -6.26
N MET A 121 -15.09 8.25 -7.17
CA MET A 121 -14.08 7.46 -7.88
C MET A 121 -13.14 8.35 -8.68
N LEU A 122 -13.68 9.30 -9.45
CA LEU A 122 -12.89 10.21 -10.27
C LEU A 122 -12.01 11.13 -9.41
N ALA A 123 -12.54 11.64 -8.30
CA ALA A 123 -11.76 12.42 -7.33
C ALA A 123 -10.62 11.60 -6.73
N TRP A 124 -10.87 10.34 -6.34
CA TRP A 124 -9.86 9.44 -5.79
C TRP A 124 -8.71 9.20 -6.79
N VAL A 125 -9.03 8.83 -8.04
CA VAL A 125 -8.01 8.61 -9.09
C VAL A 125 -7.20 9.88 -9.36
N MET A 126 -7.88 11.03 -9.49
CA MET A 126 -7.22 12.29 -9.80
C MET A 126 -6.29 12.74 -8.66
N ILE A 127 -6.75 12.68 -7.41
CA ILE A 127 -5.96 13.10 -6.25
C ILE A 127 -4.76 12.17 -6.05
N ILE A 128 -4.93 10.85 -6.12
CA ILE A 128 -3.81 9.92 -6.00
C ILE A 128 -2.81 10.09 -7.15
N GLY A 129 -3.29 10.27 -8.38
CA GLY A 129 -2.42 10.52 -9.53
C GLY A 129 -1.59 11.80 -9.36
N VAL A 130 -2.23 12.89 -8.93
CA VAL A 130 -1.54 14.15 -8.64
C VAL A 130 -0.55 13.98 -7.50
N VAL A 131 -0.92 13.32 -6.41
CA VAL A 131 -0.04 13.06 -5.27
C VAL A 131 1.15 12.20 -5.67
N PHE A 132 0.95 11.15 -6.46
CA PHE A 132 2.03 10.30 -6.95
C PHE A 132 3.05 11.11 -7.76
N LEU A 133 2.58 11.92 -8.71
CA LEU A 133 3.44 12.76 -9.54
C LEU A 133 4.12 13.87 -8.73
N ALA A 134 3.38 14.57 -7.88
CA ALA A 134 3.89 15.67 -7.07
C ALA A 134 4.90 15.19 -6.02
N ALA A 135 4.56 14.14 -5.26
CA ALA A 135 5.44 13.56 -4.26
C ALA A 135 6.69 12.97 -4.92
N GLY A 136 6.56 12.32 -6.08
CA GLY A 136 7.70 11.83 -6.83
C GLY A 136 8.60 12.97 -7.33
N PHE A 137 8.03 14.03 -7.90
CA PHE A 137 8.79 15.19 -8.36
C PHE A 137 9.50 15.90 -7.20
N LEU A 138 8.80 16.11 -6.09
CA LEU A 138 9.34 16.78 -4.90
C LEU A 138 10.45 15.93 -4.26
N ALA A 139 10.22 14.62 -4.09
CA ALA A 139 11.22 13.69 -3.60
C ALA A 139 12.46 13.69 -4.52
N SER A 140 12.27 13.76 -5.84
CA SER A 140 13.39 13.86 -6.78
C SER A 140 14.24 15.11 -6.55
N LYS A 141 13.64 16.24 -6.17
CA LYS A 141 14.36 17.49 -5.93
C LYS A 141 15.06 17.52 -4.57
N VAL A 142 14.47 16.89 -3.56
CA VAL A 142 14.99 16.83 -2.19
C VAL A 142 16.12 15.81 -2.04
N LEU A 143 16.06 14.69 -2.77
CA LEU A 143 17.06 13.63 -2.68
C LEU A 143 18.31 13.96 -3.53
N PRO A 144 19.51 14.08 -2.92
CA PRO A 144 20.75 14.30 -3.66
C PRO A 144 21.22 13.02 -4.37
N GLY A 145 21.78 13.17 -5.59
CA GLY A 145 22.46 12.09 -6.30
C GLY A 145 22.46 12.27 -7.83
N GLU A 146 23.17 11.40 -8.52
CA GLU A 146 23.30 11.44 -9.98
C GLU A 146 22.00 10.99 -10.67
N ARG A 147 21.77 11.51 -11.88
CA ARG A 147 20.65 11.08 -12.71
C ARG A 147 20.97 9.68 -13.25
N PRO A 148 20.07 8.70 -13.08
CA PRO A 148 20.40 7.33 -13.47
C PRO A 148 20.52 7.20 -14.99
N SER A 149 21.65 6.65 -15.45
CA SER A 149 21.84 6.28 -16.84
C SER A 149 21.14 4.95 -17.10
N PHE A 150 20.03 4.98 -17.82
CA PHE A 150 19.31 3.77 -18.20
C PHE A 150 19.92 3.19 -19.49
N TYR A 151 20.67 2.10 -19.33
CA TYR A 151 21.02 1.19 -20.42
C TYR A 151 20.43 -0.17 -20.05
N MET A 152 19.49 -0.65 -20.87
CA MET A 152 18.91 -1.98 -20.75
C MET A 152 18.87 -2.57 -22.15
N GLU A 153 19.59 -3.67 -22.35
CA GLU A 153 19.48 -4.46 -23.57
C GLU A 153 18.06 -5.01 -23.64
N LEU A 154 17.39 -4.83 -24.78
CA LEU A 154 16.00 -5.20 -24.93
C LEU A 154 15.92 -6.72 -25.20
N PRO A 155 15.38 -7.54 -24.28
CA PRO A 155 15.23 -8.95 -24.56
C PRO A 155 14.18 -9.19 -25.66
N PRO A 156 14.36 -10.21 -26.51
CA PRO A 156 13.35 -10.56 -27.51
C PRO A 156 12.07 -11.02 -26.81
N LEU A 157 10.91 -10.70 -27.41
CA LEU A 157 9.62 -11.19 -26.93
C LEU A 157 9.59 -12.72 -27.08
N ARG A 158 9.32 -13.44 -26.00
CA ARG A 158 9.26 -14.90 -25.99
C ARG A 158 7.88 -15.34 -25.52
N TRP A 159 7.43 -16.49 -26.01
CA TRP A 159 6.26 -17.15 -25.43
C TRP A 159 6.62 -17.66 -24.03
N PRO A 160 5.76 -17.48 -23.02
CA PRO A 160 6.10 -17.80 -21.65
C PRO A 160 5.99 -19.32 -21.45
N ASP A 161 7.05 -19.93 -20.92
CA ASP A 161 7.06 -21.36 -20.60
C ASP A 161 6.24 -21.64 -19.33
N PRO A 162 5.19 -22.48 -19.38
CA PRO A 162 4.30 -22.72 -18.24
C PRO A 162 5.03 -23.34 -17.03
N LEU A 163 6.07 -24.14 -17.28
CA LEU A 163 6.94 -24.69 -16.24
C LEU A 163 7.72 -23.60 -15.50
N ASN A 164 8.23 -22.60 -16.23
CA ASN A 164 8.98 -21.50 -15.65
C ASN A 164 8.07 -20.59 -14.83
N ILE A 165 6.86 -20.31 -15.35
CA ILE A 165 5.82 -19.59 -14.63
C ILE A 165 5.51 -20.30 -13.30
N PHE A 166 5.20 -21.60 -13.35
CA PHE A 166 4.83 -22.37 -12.16
C PHE A 166 5.94 -22.37 -11.10
N MET A 167 7.19 -22.64 -11.51
CA MET A 167 8.34 -22.65 -10.61
C MET A 167 8.58 -21.27 -9.98
N LYS A 168 8.54 -20.20 -10.78
CA LYS A 168 8.72 -18.82 -10.30
C LYS A 168 7.62 -18.42 -9.32
N THR A 169 6.36 -18.70 -9.65
CA THR A 169 5.22 -18.45 -8.78
C THR A 169 5.37 -19.23 -7.47
N TYR A 170 5.67 -20.53 -7.53
CA TYR A 170 5.82 -21.37 -6.34
C TYR A 170 6.92 -20.85 -5.41
N THR A 171 8.10 -20.53 -5.94
CA THR A 171 9.21 -19.98 -5.15
C THR A 171 8.84 -18.64 -4.51
N ARG A 172 8.18 -17.74 -5.26
CA ARG A 172 7.76 -16.43 -4.74
C ARG A 172 6.67 -16.54 -3.67
N VAL A 173 5.68 -17.40 -3.87
CA VAL A 173 4.60 -17.64 -2.89
C VAL A 173 5.16 -18.29 -1.63
N LYS A 174 6.07 -19.27 -1.76
CA LYS A 174 6.75 -19.88 -0.61
C LYS A 174 7.56 -18.84 0.17
N TRP A 175 8.32 -17.99 -0.51
CA TRP A 175 9.10 -16.94 0.12
C TRP A 175 8.21 -15.89 0.80
N TYR A 176 7.14 -15.47 0.11
CA TYR A 176 6.10 -14.59 0.67
C TYR A 176 5.54 -15.16 1.97
N PHE A 177 5.16 -16.44 1.96
CA PHE A 177 4.57 -17.10 3.12
C PHE A 177 5.55 -17.18 4.29
N LEU A 178 6.82 -17.51 4.03
CA LEU A 178 7.84 -17.62 5.07
C LEU A 178 8.20 -16.26 5.72
N GLU A 179 8.25 -15.17 4.95
CA GLU A 179 8.62 -13.85 5.49
C GLU A 179 7.41 -13.14 6.13
N ILE A 180 6.19 -13.31 5.61
CA ILE A 180 5.02 -12.52 6.05
C ILE A 180 4.20 -13.21 7.13
N LEU A 181 4.15 -14.54 7.16
CA LEU A 181 3.46 -15.28 8.23
C LEU A 181 3.97 -14.92 9.64
N PRO A 182 5.29 -14.83 9.92
CA PRO A 182 5.76 -14.43 11.24
C PRO A 182 5.39 -12.97 11.57
N LEU A 183 5.41 -12.07 10.56
CA LEU A 183 4.98 -10.69 10.74
C LEU A 183 3.49 -10.60 11.07
N PHE A 184 2.65 -11.43 10.44
CA PHE A 184 1.22 -11.51 10.73
C PHE A 184 0.94 -12.00 12.15
N LEU A 185 1.60 -13.08 12.58
CA LEU A 185 1.49 -13.57 13.95
C LEU A 185 1.91 -12.50 14.96
N LEU A 186 3.03 -11.80 14.69
CA LEU A 186 3.50 -10.70 15.53
C LEU A 186 2.47 -9.57 15.63
N THR A 187 1.88 -9.14 14.51
CA THR A 187 0.83 -8.10 14.52
C THR A 187 -0.41 -8.54 15.27
N SER A 188 -0.85 -9.80 15.14
CA SER A 188 -2.02 -10.30 15.88
C SER A 188 -1.77 -10.32 17.39
N VAL A 189 -0.57 -10.73 17.83
CA VAL A 189 -0.18 -10.66 19.25
C VAL A 189 -0.14 -9.20 19.73
N LEU A 190 0.42 -8.28 18.93
CA LEU A 190 0.47 -6.86 19.28
C LEU A 190 -0.92 -6.24 19.42
N ILE A 191 -1.86 -6.56 18.53
CA ILE A 191 -3.26 -6.09 18.63
C ILE A 191 -3.90 -6.61 19.91
N TRP A 192 -3.75 -7.90 20.21
CA TRP A 192 -4.33 -8.51 21.41
C TRP A 192 -3.78 -7.90 22.71
N ILE A 193 -2.46 -7.69 22.79
CA ILE A 193 -1.84 -7.00 23.93
C ILE A 193 -2.36 -5.56 24.02
N GLY A 194 -2.46 -4.86 22.89
CA GLY A 194 -2.99 -3.49 22.82
C GLY A 194 -4.43 -3.36 23.30
N GLN A 195 -5.26 -4.38 23.03
CA GLN A 195 -6.64 -4.43 23.50
C GLN A 195 -6.71 -4.67 25.02
N ILE A 196 -5.93 -5.62 25.56
CA ILE A 196 -5.92 -5.90 27.02
C ILE A 196 -5.37 -4.73 27.83
N THR A 197 -4.33 -4.07 27.33
CA THR A 197 -3.69 -2.93 28.01
C THR A 197 -4.50 -1.64 27.92
N GLY A 198 -5.58 -1.59 27.13
CA GLY A 198 -6.36 -0.38 26.88
C GLY A 198 -5.65 0.69 26.04
N ILE A 199 -4.39 0.45 25.64
CA ILE A 199 -3.58 1.37 24.83
C ILE A 199 -4.24 1.61 23.46
N PHE A 200 -4.91 0.61 22.92
CA PHE A 200 -5.63 0.75 21.64
C PHE A 200 -6.71 1.83 21.71
N GLY A 201 -7.50 1.86 22.80
CA GLY A 201 -8.51 2.90 23.00
C GLY A 201 -7.92 4.30 23.14
N VAL A 202 -6.75 4.43 23.77
CA VAL A 202 -6.02 5.71 23.85
C VAL A 202 -5.53 6.16 22.47
N LEU A 203 -4.98 5.23 21.67
CA LEU A 203 -4.55 5.49 20.29
C LEU A 203 -5.72 5.91 19.39
N VAL A 204 -6.87 5.24 19.49
CA VAL A 204 -8.08 5.62 18.74
C VAL A 204 -8.52 7.03 19.14
N ARG A 205 -8.63 7.34 20.44
CA ARG A 205 -8.98 8.71 20.90
C ARG A 205 -7.98 9.77 20.45
N LEU A 206 -6.70 9.43 20.38
CA LEU A 206 -5.67 10.32 19.85
C LEU A 206 -5.87 10.58 18.35
N LEU A 207 -6.30 9.57 17.59
CA LEU A 207 -6.61 9.65 16.16
C LEU A 207 -7.98 10.27 15.86
N GLU A 208 -8.94 10.20 16.78
CA GLU A 208 -10.27 10.84 16.61
C GLU A 208 -10.14 12.32 16.29
N LYS A 209 -9.28 13.05 17.01
CA LYS A 209 -9.14 14.50 16.83
C LYS A 209 -8.58 14.90 15.45
N PRO A 210 -7.50 14.27 14.94
CA PRO A 210 -7.09 14.43 13.54
C PRO A 210 -8.17 14.05 12.51
N VAL A 211 -8.93 12.97 12.77
CA VAL A 211 -9.96 12.45 11.86
C VAL A 211 -11.17 13.40 11.79
N GLU A 212 -11.62 13.92 12.93
CA GLU A 212 -12.62 14.97 13.01
C GLU A 212 -12.17 16.24 12.29
N TRP A 213 -10.88 16.58 12.39
CA TRP A 213 -10.35 17.75 11.71
C TRP A 213 -10.35 17.58 10.18
N ILE A 214 -10.11 16.36 9.68
CA ILE A 214 -10.33 16.01 8.27
C ILE A 214 -11.83 16.11 7.90
N GLY A 215 -12.74 16.09 8.88
CA GLY A 215 -14.19 16.15 8.67
C GLY A 215 -14.82 14.77 8.43
N LEU A 216 -14.21 13.73 9.00
CA LEU A 216 -14.67 12.34 8.97
C LEU A 216 -15.33 11.95 10.30
N PRO A 217 -16.23 10.95 10.29
CA PRO A 217 -16.85 10.43 11.51
C PRO A 217 -15.82 9.68 12.38
N LYS A 218 -16.02 9.68 13.70
CA LYS A 218 -15.06 9.16 14.70
C LYS A 218 -14.73 7.69 14.51
N GLU A 219 -15.71 6.92 14.03
CA GLU A 219 -15.63 5.50 13.72
C GLU A 219 -14.51 5.22 12.69
N THR A 220 -14.17 6.19 11.84
CA THR A 220 -13.08 6.06 10.86
C THR A 220 -11.69 6.00 11.52
N ALA A 221 -11.52 6.54 12.73
CA ALA A 221 -10.25 6.49 13.44
C ALA A 221 -9.81 5.06 13.75
N GLU A 222 -10.77 4.19 14.08
CA GLU A 222 -10.53 2.77 14.30
C GLU A 222 -10.09 2.07 13.00
N ILE A 223 -10.72 2.40 11.87
CA ILE A 223 -10.32 1.88 10.54
C ILE A 223 -8.87 2.22 10.22
N PHE A 224 -8.47 3.49 10.42
CA PHE A 224 -7.09 3.92 10.13
C PHE A 224 -6.08 3.19 11.01
N LEU A 225 -6.40 3.02 12.30
CA LEU A 225 -5.54 2.30 13.24
C LEU A 225 -5.38 0.83 12.84
N PHE A 226 -6.48 0.14 12.50
CA PHE A 226 -6.41 -1.24 12.00
C PHE A 226 -5.70 -1.34 10.64
N GLY A 227 -5.89 -0.35 9.77
CA GLY A 227 -5.19 -0.24 8.48
C GLY A 227 -3.67 -0.17 8.63
N PHE A 228 -3.17 0.47 9.69
CA PHE A 228 -1.74 0.49 10.00
C PHE A 228 -1.20 -0.90 10.37
N PHE A 229 -1.92 -1.65 11.20
CA PHE A 229 -1.53 -3.04 11.49
C PHE A 229 -1.63 -3.92 10.25
N ARG A 230 -2.73 -3.77 9.49
CA ARG A 230 -3.01 -4.53 8.28
C ARG A 230 -3.96 -3.76 7.37
N ARG A 231 -3.47 -3.39 6.18
CA ARG A 231 -4.24 -2.61 5.19
C ARG A 231 -5.56 -3.28 4.78
N ASP A 232 -5.61 -4.61 4.76
CA ASP A 232 -6.83 -5.37 4.44
C ASP A 232 -7.95 -5.12 5.45
N TYR A 233 -7.63 -4.97 6.75
CA TYR A 233 -8.61 -4.69 7.80
C TYR A 233 -9.11 -3.26 7.74
N GLY A 234 -8.24 -2.31 7.40
CA GLY A 234 -8.68 -0.93 7.12
C GLY A 234 -9.63 -0.87 5.92
N ALA A 235 -9.35 -1.62 4.86
CA ALA A 235 -10.24 -1.71 3.71
C ALA A 235 -11.59 -2.35 4.07
N ALA A 236 -11.58 -3.48 4.78
CA ALA A 236 -12.80 -4.16 5.23
C ALA A 236 -13.65 -3.28 6.16
N GLY A 237 -13.04 -2.62 7.15
CA GLY A 237 -13.76 -1.70 8.04
C GLY A 237 -14.42 -0.54 7.28
N LEU A 238 -13.79 -0.05 6.22
CA LEU A 238 -14.40 0.97 5.35
C LEU A 238 -15.62 0.42 4.58
N TYR A 239 -15.54 -0.82 4.11
CA TYR A 239 -16.66 -1.48 3.44
C TYR A 239 -17.87 -1.64 4.37
N ASP A 240 -17.62 -2.06 5.61
CA ASP A 240 -18.66 -2.25 6.62
C ASP A 240 -19.32 -0.92 7.01
N LEU A 241 -18.54 0.15 7.21
CA LEU A 241 -19.05 1.49 7.51
C LEU A 241 -19.86 2.09 6.35
N ASN A 242 -19.49 1.79 5.10
CA ASN A 242 -20.28 2.16 3.94
C ASN A 242 -21.61 1.37 3.87
N HIS A 243 -21.61 0.07 4.17
CA HIS A 243 -22.83 -0.74 4.22
C HIS A 243 -23.79 -0.31 5.33
N GLN A 244 -23.27 0.22 6.43
CA GLN A 244 -24.07 0.80 7.51
C GLN A 244 -24.64 2.19 7.16
N GLY A 245 -24.27 2.77 6.01
CA GLY A 245 -24.78 4.06 5.55
C GLY A 245 -24.26 5.26 6.34
N ILE A 246 -23.17 5.10 7.09
CA ILE A 246 -22.60 6.15 7.96
C ILE A 246 -21.80 7.18 7.13
N LEU A 247 -21.28 6.77 5.97
CA LEU A 247 -20.42 7.62 5.13
C LEU A 247 -21.20 8.22 3.96
N ASN A 248 -21.16 9.55 3.82
CA ASN A 248 -21.61 10.22 2.60
C ASN A 248 -20.60 10.02 1.45
N GLY A 249 -21.02 10.21 0.19
CA GLY A 249 -20.15 10.04 -0.98
C GLY A 249 -18.85 10.86 -0.93
N ARG A 250 -18.89 12.04 -0.28
CA ARG A 250 -17.70 12.84 0.05
C ARG A 250 -16.79 12.17 1.08
N GLU A 251 -17.34 11.78 2.22
CA GLU A 251 -16.57 11.19 3.34
C GLU A 251 -15.95 9.88 2.90
N LEU A 252 -16.68 9.11 2.10
CA LEU A 252 -16.19 7.91 1.43
C LEU A 252 -14.97 8.19 0.56
N ALA A 253 -15.02 9.23 -0.31
CA ALA A 253 -13.89 9.61 -1.15
C ALA A 253 -12.67 10.01 -0.30
N VAL A 254 -12.89 10.84 0.72
CA VAL A 254 -11.82 11.32 1.62
C VAL A 254 -11.22 10.17 2.41
N SER A 255 -12.04 9.25 2.93
CA SER A 255 -11.58 8.04 3.63
C SER A 255 -10.79 7.11 2.71
N CYS A 256 -11.21 6.91 1.46
CA CYS A 256 -10.45 6.14 0.48
C CYS A 256 -9.09 6.77 0.16
N ILE A 257 -9.04 8.10 -0.02
CA ILE A 257 -7.80 8.84 -0.27
C ILE A 257 -6.89 8.74 0.95
N ALA A 258 -7.43 9.02 2.14
CA ALA A 258 -6.71 8.93 3.40
C ALA A 258 -6.16 7.53 3.57
N LEU A 259 -6.98 6.47 3.49
CA LEU A 259 -6.51 5.08 3.63
C LEU A 259 -5.44 4.70 2.61
N THR A 260 -5.49 5.24 1.39
CA THR A 260 -4.48 4.95 0.35
C THR A 260 -3.14 5.60 0.66
N LEU A 261 -3.17 6.83 1.15
CA LEU A 261 -1.98 7.59 1.53
C LEU A 261 -1.49 7.28 2.95
N PHE A 262 -2.34 6.66 3.76
CA PHE A 262 -2.09 6.37 5.15
C PHE A 262 -0.92 5.38 5.28
N LEU A 263 -0.24 5.50 6.42
CA LEU A 263 1.04 4.89 6.78
C LEU A 263 1.26 3.47 6.18
N PRO A 264 2.49 3.12 5.76
CA PRO A 264 2.83 1.74 5.41
C PRO A 264 2.38 0.77 6.50
N CYS A 265 1.86 -0.38 6.10
CA CYS A 265 1.49 -1.41 7.08
C CYS A 265 2.71 -1.82 7.92
N VAL A 266 2.48 -2.37 9.12
CA VAL A 266 3.57 -2.81 10.01
C VAL A 266 4.60 -3.68 9.29
N ALA A 267 4.16 -4.58 8.40
CA ALA A 267 5.07 -5.40 7.61
C ALA A 267 5.95 -4.57 6.66
N GLN A 268 5.38 -3.58 5.97
CA GLN A 268 6.12 -2.71 5.06
C GLN A 268 7.06 -1.77 5.83
N PHE A 269 6.62 -1.29 6.99
CA PHE A 269 7.44 -0.48 7.89
C PHE A 269 8.67 -1.25 8.36
N LEU A 270 8.50 -2.48 8.85
CA LEU A 270 9.59 -3.33 9.32
C LEU A 270 10.58 -3.67 8.20
N ILE A 271 10.08 -4.01 7.01
CA ILE A 271 10.94 -4.27 5.84
C ILE A 271 11.66 -2.99 5.40
N THR A 272 11.00 -1.84 5.45
CA THR A 272 11.65 -0.55 5.13
C THR A 272 12.79 -0.25 6.12
N ILE A 273 12.59 -0.52 7.42
CA ILE A 273 13.67 -0.40 8.41
C ILE A 273 14.81 -1.38 8.12
N LYS A 274 14.49 -2.63 7.76
CA LYS A 274 15.48 -3.67 7.40
C LYS A 274 16.29 -3.30 6.15
N GLU A 275 15.65 -2.72 5.13
CA GLU A 275 16.26 -2.41 3.82
C GLU A 275 16.91 -1.02 3.71
N ARG A 276 16.47 -0.05 4.52
CA ARG A 276 16.93 1.37 4.44
C ARG A 276 17.56 1.87 5.74
N GLY A 277 17.45 1.12 6.82
CA GLY A 277 17.87 1.52 8.16
C GLY A 277 16.80 2.30 8.91
N ILE A 278 16.94 2.32 10.23
CA ILE A 278 15.93 2.85 11.16
C ILE A 278 15.66 4.35 10.97
N ARG A 279 16.69 5.14 10.68
CA ARG A 279 16.56 6.60 10.47
C ARG A 279 15.66 6.94 9.29
N TRP A 280 15.87 6.24 8.17
CA TRP A 280 15.06 6.45 6.96
C TRP A 280 13.67 5.82 7.08
N GLY A 281 13.56 4.64 7.69
CA GLY A 281 12.25 4.01 7.91
C GLY A 281 11.31 4.85 8.78
N LEU A 282 11.82 5.37 9.91
CA LEU A 282 11.06 6.29 10.77
C LEU A 282 10.78 7.62 10.08
N GLY A 283 11.78 8.21 9.42
CA GLY A 283 11.62 9.49 8.72
C GLY A 283 10.57 9.44 7.60
N ILE A 284 10.60 8.39 6.76
CA ILE A 284 9.63 8.17 5.69
C ILE A 284 8.22 8.00 6.28
N SER A 285 8.07 7.18 7.30
CA SER A 285 6.75 6.87 7.87
C SER A 285 6.13 8.07 8.58
N PHE A 286 6.94 8.82 9.32
CA PHE A 286 6.51 10.05 9.97
C PHE A 286 6.11 11.13 8.96
N PHE A 287 6.89 11.30 7.88
CA PHE A 287 6.54 12.21 6.80
C PHE A 287 5.23 11.82 6.11
N ILE A 288 5.07 10.53 5.80
CA ILE A 288 3.84 10.00 5.17
C ILE A 288 2.63 10.22 6.06
N LEU A 289 2.74 10.00 7.38
CA LEU A 289 1.67 10.28 8.33
C LEU A 289 1.17 11.73 8.15
N PHE A 290 2.06 12.70 8.34
CA PHE A 290 1.70 14.11 8.31
C PHE A 290 1.19 14.54 6.94
N PHE A 291 1.84 14.07 5.88
CA PHE A 291 1.47 14.36 4.50
C PHE A 291 0.09 13.76 4.15
N SER A 292 -0.21 12.55 4.59
CA SER A 292 -1.51 11.90 4.37
C SER A 292 -2.65 12.68 5.02
N PHE A 293 -2.49 13.10 6.28
CA PHE A 293 -3.49 13.93 6.97
C PHE A 293 -3.68 15.29 6.28
N ALA A 294 -2.59 15.95 5.86
CA ALA A 294 -2.65 17.22 5.14
C ALA A 294 -3.38 17.09 3.80
N VAL A 295 -3.07 16.06 3.01
CA VAL A 295 -3.75 15.81 1.73
C VAL A 295 -5.21 15.46 1.93
N ALA A 296 -5.55 14.64 2.93
CA ALA A 296 -6.94 14.29 3.23
C ALA A 296 -7.75 15.53 3.63
N PHE A 297 -7.17 16.44 4.42
CA PHE A 297 -7.80 17.71 4.79
C PHE A 297 -8.05 18.60 3.56
N VAL A 298 -7.05 18.76 2.69
CA VAL A 298 -7.19 19.54 1.45
C VAL A 298 -8.22 18.90 0.52
N ALA A 299 -8.24 17.57 0.42
CA ALA A 299 -9.22 16.83 -0.36
C ALA A 299 -10.65 17.07 0.15
N ASN A 300 -10.87 17.03 1.46
CA ASN A 300 -12.19 17.35 2.04
C ASN A 300 -12.61 18.79 1.73
N LEU A 301 -11.70 19.76 1.86
CA LEU A 301 -11.98 21.16 1.54
C LEU A 301 -12.38 21.35 0.06
N LEU A 302 -11.63 20.72 -0.85
CA LEU A 302 -11.91 20.75 -2.29
C LEU A 302 -13.26 20.09 -2.61
N LEU A 303 -13.54 18.93 -2.04
CA LEU A 303 -14.80 18.21 -2.28
C LEU A 303 -16.00 18.94 -1.68
N ARG A 304 -15.84 19.62 -0.54
CA ARG A 304 -16.85 20.55 0.01
C ARG A 304 -17.11 21.72 -0.94
N GLY A 305 -16.06 22.35 -1.46
CA GLY A 305 -16.17 23.47 -2.41
C GLY A 305 -16.80 23.10 -3.75
N LEU A 306 -16.59 21.86 -4.21
CA LEU A 306 -17.15 21.33 -5.47
C LEU A 306 -18.62 20.88 -5.34
N GLY A 307 -19.24 21.00 -4.16
CA GLY A 307 -20.65 20.62 -3.96
C GLY A 307 -20.92 19.13 -4.17
N ALA A 308 -19.90 18.28 -4.03
CA ALA A 308 -20.08 16.83 -4.00
C ALA A 308 -20.65 16.45 -2.62
N ALA A 309 -21.96 16.67 -2.45
CA ALA A 309 -22.79 16.01 -1.44
C ALA A 309 -23.16 14.61 -1.94
#